data_AF-A0AAP2ZP74-F1
#
_entry.id   AF-A0AAP2ZP74-F1
#
_cell.length_a   1.000
_cell.length_b   1.000
_cell.length_c   1.000
_cell.angle_alpha   90.00
_cell.angle_beta   90.00
_cell.angle_gamma   90.00
#
_symmetry.space_group_name_H-M   'P 1'
#
loop_
_entity.id
_entity.type
_entity.pdbx_description
1 polymer ?
#
loop_
_entity_poly.entity_id
_entity_poly.type
_entity_poly.pdbx_seq_one_letter_code
_entity_poly.pdbx_strand_id
1 'polypeptide(L)'
;MTVKPHLPSTQAWLADSWQRSIGAGLSEFQLPQELRLDASELKQKHEQYQMLIALVQSHALPLFNQLMAHSNSRLLLSDAEGYVLRHWGVSHYSTKLADVALDIGVNWLEQHKGTNAIGTALTAKQAVSVVGEQHFIRQNRFMSCTACPIFSPQGEMLGVIDITSEQQRHTQQTLMLVSSLAQQVETALLCHLPDSHYRIDLAAQPNLLNSGWQGIVIADSDGRIVGCNPMAKQLLNHAKVGDTVEQYLGDNWSRAGGFNQHLALHLQTQSLNIPSAKGRVAISNKSLNQLGVRFRDPQLERAWQHANKVITKQIPLLVLGETGVGKEQFVKKLHAQSARRTGPLVAVNCAALPAELVESELFGYQAGAFTGANRTGFIGKIRQAHGGFLFLDEIGEMPLAAQSRLLRVLQEREVVPVGSNQSFKVDIQIIAATHMDLELQVAQGLFRQDLFYRLNGLQVRLPALRERLDIERIIHKLHRKHRIAAQDICPELLGQMMQHDWPGNLRELDNLMQVACLMAEGDDTLTWQHLPDYLAAKLTCEPLKGDLLQAAPLCDEFKEVSRQRSASPLQSGKCAVEPNVTKVQSDSLNEAIYSNVLQAYQACNGNVSQCAKRLGISRNALYRRLKQMGLKD
;
A
#
# COMPACT_ATOMS: atom_id res chain seq x y z
N MET A 1 38.77 31.44 4.62
CA MET A 1 37.79 32.54 4.66
C MET A 1 36.49 32.00 5.23
N THR A 2 36.19 32.33 6.49
CA THR A 2 34.92 31.97 7.14
C THR A 2 33.79 32.79 6.52
N VAL A 3 32.98 32.14 5.69
CA VAL A 3 31.74 32.73 5.18
C VAL A 3 30.79 32.89 6.36
N LYS A 4 30.59 34.11 6.86
CA LYS A 4 29.53 34.40 7.82
C LYS A 4 28.19 34.11 7.14
N PRO A 5 27.31 33.27 7.70
CA PRO A 5 26.00 33.06 7.13
C PRO A 5 25.25 34.40 7.12
N HIS A 6 24.67 34.70 5.96
CA HIS A 6 23.85 35.88 5.75
C HIS A 6 22.55 35.65 6.52
N LEU A 7 22.52 36.02 7.80
CA LEU A 7 21.29 36.03 8.59
C LEU A 7 20.34 37.03 7.92
N PRO A 8 19.17 36.60 7.39
CA PRO A 8 18.12 37.54 7.05
C PRO A 8 17.73 38.30 8.31
N SER A 9 17.14 39.49 8.19
CA SER A 9 16.54 40.21 9.32
C SER A 9 15.48 39.30 9.99
N THR A 10 15.88 38.56 11.02
CA THR A 10 15.15 37.38 11.50
C THR A 10 14.44 37.68 12.80
N GLN A 11 13.24 37.12 12.96
CA GLN A 11 12.54 37.06 14.24
C GLN A 11 13.45 36.35 15.27
N ALA A 12 13.48 36.84 16.52
CA ALA A 12 14.43 36.36 17.53
C ALA A 12 14.45 34.82 17.69
N TRP A 13 13.28 34.18 17.70
CA TRP A 13 13.16 32.72 17.81
C TRP A 13 13.87 31.95 16.68
N LEU A 14 13.90 32.51 15.48
CA LEU A 14 14.49 31.88 14.30
C LEU A 14 16.01 31.97 14.36
N ALA A 15 16.54 33.11 14.78
CA ALA A 15 17.98 33.27 15.02
C ALA A 15 18.47 32.30 16.11
N ASP A 16 17.71 32.14 17.19
CA ASP A 16 18.03 31.19 18.27
C ASP A 16 18.05 29.74 17.77
N SER A 17 17.05 29.34 16.97
CA SER A 17 16.96 27.99 16.38
C SER A 17 18.10 27.70 15.40
N TRP A 18 18.49 28.70 14.60
CA TRP A 18 19.64 28.59 13.69
C TRP A 18 20.96 28.47 14.46
N GLN A 19 21.13 29.23 15.54
CA GLN A 19 22.30 29.10 16.41
C GLN A 19 22.40 27.72 17.05
N ARG A 20 21.29 27.13 17.51
CA ARG A 20 21.28 25.74 18.00
C ARG A 20 21.64 24.73 16.92
N SER A 21 21.13 24.92 15.70
CA SER A 21 21.46 24.07 14.54
C SER A 21 22.96 24.12 14.21
N ILE A 22 23.55 25.32 14.20
CA ILE A 22 25.00 25.52 14.00
C ILE A 22 25.80 24.91 15.17
N GLY A 23 25.35 25.12 16.41
CA GLY A 23 25.97 24.57 17.61
C GLY A 23 25.99 23.03 17.65
N ALA A 24 25.02 22.38 17.00
CA ALA A 24 24.99 20.93 16.80
C ALA A 24 25.91 20.42 15.67
N GLY A 25 26.67 21.31 15.02
CA GLY A 25 27.61 20.96 13.95
C GLY A 25 26.97 20.79 12.57
N LEU A 26 25.73 21.26 12.38
CA LEU A 26 25.02 21.14 11.11
C LEU A 26 25.46 22.21 10.11
N SER A 27 25.40 21.86 8.82
CA SER A 27 25.65 22.76 7.70
C SER A 27 24.39 22.92 6.85
N GLU A 28 24.09 24.15 6.43
CA GLU A 28 22.92 24.43 5.58
C GLU A 28 22.95 23.68 4.24
N PHE A 29 24.15 23.32 3.77
CA PHE A 29 24.38 22.74 2.43
C PHE A 29 24.49 21.21 2.42
N GLN A 30 24.77 20.60 3.57
CA GLN A 30 24.96 19.16 3.69
C GLN A 30 23.74 18.52 4.35
N LEU A 31 23.23 17.45 3.74
CA LEU A 31 22.17 16.64 4.35
C LEU A 31 22.73 15.93 5.59
N PRO A 32 22.15 16.13 6.77
CA PRO A 32 22.60 15.45 7.98
C PRO A 32 22.24 13.97 7.95
N GLN A 33 23.02 13.16 8.67
CA GLN A 33 22.74 11.74 8.85
C GLN A 33 21.34 11.56 9.47
N GLU A 34 20.56 10.63 8.91
CA GLU A 34 19.24 10.32 9.42
C GLU A 34 19.33 9.48 10.69
N LEU A 35 18.86 10.04 11.80
CA LEU A 35 18.59 9.26 13.02
C LEU A 35 17.20 8.64 12.91
N ARG A 36 17.13 7.31 12.99
CA ARG A 36 15.90 6.54 12.79
C ARG A 36 15.81 5.39 13.78
N LEU A 37 14.61 5.18 14.31
CA LEU A 37 14.28 3.99 15.10
C LEU A 37 14.33 2.73 14.25
N ASP A 38 14.79 1.64 14.87
CA ASP A 38 14.61 0.31 14.31
C ASP A 38 13.14 -0.17 14.41
N ALA A 39 12.87 -1.36 13.88
CA ALA A 39 11.51 -1.90 13.87
C ALA A 39 10.97 -2.24 15.27
N SER A 40 11.84 -2.63 16.21
CA SER A 40 11.49 -3.00 17.58
C SER A 40 11.19 -1.74 18.40
N GLU A 41 12.07 -0.75 18.34
CA GLU A 41 11.90 0.53 19.02
C GLU A 41 10.65 1.27 18.52
N LEU A 42 10.42 1.25 17.20
CA LEU A 42 9.23 1.85 16.62
C LEU A 42 7.95 1.16 17.11
N LYS A 43 7.97 -0.17 17.19
CA LYS A 43 6.83 -0.94 17.73
C LYS A 43 6.58 -0.57 19.19
N GLN A 44 7.62 -0.47 20.01
CA GLN A 44 7.51 -0.06 21.41
C GLN A 44 6.91 1.34 21.54
N LYS A 45 7.38 2.31 20.73
CA LYS A 45 6.80 3.67 20.68
C LYS A 45 5.33 3.64 20.25
N HIS A 46 4.95 2.83 19.27
CA HIS A 46 3.55 2.69 18.86
C HIS A 46 2.65 2.08 19.94
N GLU A 47 3.15 1.12 20.71
CA GLU A 47 2.45 0.57 21.87
C GLU A 47 2.30 1.62 22.98
N GLN A 48 3.38 2.34 23.30
CA GLN A 48 3.38 3.41 24.30
C GLN A 48 2.40 4.53 23.95
N TYR A 49 2.39 4.98 22.69
CA TYR A 49 1.58 6.11 22.23
C TYR A 49 0.28 5.70 21.54
N GLN A 50 -0.17 4.45 21.72
CA GLN A 50 -1.35 3.91 21.04
C GLN A 50 -2.61 4.77 21.23
N MET A 51 -2.85 5.22 22.46
CA MET A 51 -4.00 6.07 22.80
C MET A 51 -3.92 7.42 22.08
N LEU A 52 -2.77 8.11 22.16
CA LEU A 52 -2.57 9.41 21.52
C LEU A 52 -2.77 9.32 20.00
N ILE A 53 -2.18 8.31 19.37
CA ILE A 53 -2.33 8.05 17.93
C ILE A 53 -3.81 7.85 17.56
N ALA A 54 -4.56 7.10 18.36
CA ALA A 54 -5.98 6.86 18.14
C ALA A 54 -6.81 8.14 18.29
N LEU A 55 -6.50 8.99 19.28
CA LEU A 55 -7.19 10.26 19.50
C LEU A 55 -6.93 11.26 18.37
N VAL A 56 -5.69 11.38 17.90
CA VAL A 56 -5.36 12.20 16.71
C VAL A 56 -6.15 11.72 15.50
N GLN A 57 -6.23 10.41 15.29
CA GLN A 57 -6.99 9.83 14.18
C GLN A 57 -8.49 10.08 14.28
N SER A 58 -9.08 10.04 15.47
CA SER A 58 -10.53 10.21 15.66
C SER A 58 -10.95 11.68 15.72
N HIS A 59 -10.11 12.56 16.24
CA HIS A 59 -10.49 13.95 16.55
C HIS A 59 -9.81 14.98 15.64
N ALA A 60 -8.51 14.87 15.38
CA ALA A 60 -7.81 15.85 14.53
C ALA A 60 -7.97 15.55 13.03
N LEU A 61 -7.80 14.28 12.64
CA LEU A 61 -7.78 13.90 11.23
C LEU A 61 -9.04 14.29 10.43
N PRO A 62 -10.28 14.18 10.96
CA PRO A 62 -11.47 14.59 10.21
C PRO A 62 -11.46 16.05 9.79
N LEU A 63 -11.11 16.96 10.72
CA LEU A 63 -11.04 18.40 10.42
C LEU A 63 -9.89 18.71 9.46
N PHE A 64 -8.72 18.08 9.66
CA PHE A 64 -7.62 18.18 8.71
C PHE A 64 -8.05 17.76 7.30
N ASN A 65 -8.67 16.59 7.15
CA ASN A 65 -9.13 16.10 5.85
C ASN A 65 -10.15 17.03 5.22
N GLN A 66 -11.05 17.61 6.01
CA GLN A 66 -12.06 18.54 5.52
C GLN A 66 -11.45 19.84 4.99
N LEU A 67 -10.51 20.44 5.74
CA LEU A 67 -9.94 21.75 5.39
C LEU A 67 -8.77 21.66 4.41
N MET A 68 -8.05 20.53 4.40
CA MET A 68 -6.86 20.32 3.58
C MET A 68 -7.09 19.38 2.40
N ALA A 69 -8.34 18.97 2.12
CA ALA A 69 -8.73 18.02 1.07
C ALA A 69 -8.09 18.28 -0.31
N HIS A 70 -7.88 19.56 -0.65
CA HIS A 70 -7.39 20.02 -1.95
C HIS A 70 -5.97 20.58 -1.90
N SER A 71 -5.24 20.34 -0.82
CA SER A 71 -3.84 20.77 -0.67
C SER A 71 -2.89 19.58 -0.67
N ASN A 72 -1.67 19.79 -1.17
CA ASN A 72 -0.59 18.80 -1.10
C ASN A 72 0.04 18.80 0.29
N SER A 73 -0.76 18.41 1.29
CA SER A 73 -0.43 18.55 2.70
C SER A 73 -0.53 17.23 3.43
N ARG A 74 0.29 17.08 4.47
CA ARG A 74 0.34 15.91 5.35
C ARG A 74 0.19 16.36 6.79
N LEU A 75 -0.54 15.56 7.56
CA LEU A 75 -0.62 15.69 9.00
C LEU A 75 0.38 14.72 9.62
N LEU A 76 1.26 15.17 10.50
CA LEU A 76 2.25 14.35 11.19
C LEU A 76 2.00 14.40 12.69
N LEU A 77 2.31 13.30 13.36
CA LEU A 77 2.40 13.20 14.81
C LEU A 77 3.79 12.69 15.16
N SER A 78 4.48 13.42 16.03
CA SER A 78 5.75 13.01 16.65
C SER A 78 5.61 12.89 18.16
N ASP A 79 6.50 12.14 18.79
CA ASP A 79 6.63 12.11 20.26
C ASP A 79 7.46 13.31 20.77
N ALA A 80 7.57 13.42 22.10
CA ALA A 80 8.34 14.48 22.75
C ALA A 80 9.87 14.40 22.50
N GLU A 81 10.37 13.25 22.01
CA GLU A 81 11.76 13.05 21.62
C GLU A 81 12.00 13.39 20.14
N GLY A 82 10.97 13.82 19.41
CA GLY A 82 11.04 14.26 18.02
C GLY A 82 10.95 13.13 17.00
N TYR A 83 10.63 11.89 17.40
CA TYR A 83 10.42 10.79 16.46
C TYR A 83 9.01 10.83 15.87
N VAL A 84 8.91 10.76 14.54
CA VAL A 84 7.61 10.70 13.86
C VAL A 84 6.93 9.36 14.15
N LEU A 85 5.85 9.39 14.93
CA LEU A 85 5.04 8.24 15.28
C LEU A 85 4.13 7.84 14.12
N ARG A 86 3.48 8.81 13.48
CA ARG A 86 2.52 8.55 12.40
C ARG A 86 2.32 9.77 11.53
N HIS A 87 1.74 9.57 10.36
CA HIS A 87 1.28 10.64 9.50
C HIS A 87 0.01 10.22 8.76
N TRP A 88 -0.74 11.21 8.29
CA TRP A 88 -1.97 11.09 7.51
C TRP A 88 -1.99 12.16 6.40
N GLY A 89 -2.97 12.12 5.52
CA GLY A 89 -3.08 13.05 4.39
C GLY A 89 -2.46 12.51 3.10
N VAL A 90 -2.27 13.42 2.16
CA VAL A 90 -2.25 13.12 0.73
C VAL A 90 -1.06 12.24 0.32
N SER A 91 -1.40 11.18 -0.41
CA SER A 91 -0.54 10.19 -1.09
C SER A 91 -0.44 10.50 -2.59
N HIS A 92 -0.32 11.77 -2.97
CA HIS A 92 -0.15 12.14 -4.37
C HIS A 92 1.31 11.93 -4.74
N TYR A 93 1.49 11.14 -5.78
CA TYR A 93 2.78 10.85 -6.38
C TYR A 93 3.42 12.10 -6.95
N SER A 94 4.76 12.13 -6.89
CA SER A 94 5.63 13.24 -7.34
C SER A 94 5.66 14.50 -6.47
N THR A 95 5.39 14.39 -5.16
CA THR A 95 5.69 15.52 -4.26
C THR A 95 7.09 15.38 -3.68
N LYS A 96 7.88 16.46 -3.67
CA LYS A 96 9.21 16.50 -3.01
C LYS A 96 9.12 16.14 -1.52
N LEU A 97 7.93 16.25 -0.93
CA LEU A 97 7.62 15.78 0.42
C LEU A 97 7.75 14.26 0.63
N ALA A 98 7.68 13.46 -0.43
CA ALA A 98 7.93 12.02 -0.36
C ALA A 98 9.44 11.70 -0.29
N ASP A 99 10.28 12.58 -0.83
CA ASP A 99 11.74 12.43 -0.89
C ASP A 99 12.42 12.95 0.38
N VAL A 100 11.81 13.91 1.07
CA VAL A 100 12.24 14.30 2.42
C VAL A 100 11.81 13.22 3.41
N ALA A 101 12.72 12.86 4.31
CA ALA A 101 12.60 11.85 5.36
C ALA A 101 11.52 12.13 6.44
N LEU A 102 10.31 12.53 6.03
CA LEU A 102 9.08 12.60 6.85
C LEU A 102 8.49 11.20 7.04
N ASP A 103 9.38 10.22 7.22
CA ASP A 103 9.05 8.82 7.38
C ASP A 103 8.85 8.47 8.85
N ILE A 104 8.01 7.46 9.08
CA ILE A 104 7.75 6.95 10.43
C ILE A 104 9.06 6.43 11.03
N GLY A 105 9.33 6.84 12.27
CA GLY A 105 10.52 6.50 13.04
C GLY A 105 11.72 7.42 12.82
N VAL A 106 11.62 8.45 11.97
CA VAL A 106 12.70 9.44 11.78
C VAL A 106 12.63 10.53 12.85
N ASN A 107 13.79 10.92 13.37
CA ASN A 107 13.92 12.01 14.34
C ASN A 107 14.01 13.38 13.66
N TRP A 108 13.28 14.36 14.20
CA TRP A 108 13.18 15.73 13.69
C TRP A 108 13.59 16.80 14.72
N LEU A 109 14.36 16.46 15.75
CA LEU A 109 14.98 17.47 16.60
C LEU A 109 15.95 18.36 15.82
N GLU A 110 16.03 19.64 16.22
CA GLU A 110 16.90 20.62 15.56
C GLU A 110 18.37 20.19 15.53
N GLN A 111 18.84 19.49 16.57
CA GLN A 111 20.20 18.98 16.66
C GLN A 111 20.56 17.94 15.58
N HIS A 112 19.54 17.32 14.95
CA HIS A 112 19.73 16.29 13.92
C HIS A 112 19.27 16.74 12.53
N LYS A 113 18.28 17.64 12.45
CA LYS A 113 17.66 18.06 11.18
C LYS A 113 17.74 19.56 10.90
N GLY A 114 18.37 20.33 11.80
CA GLY A 114 18.38 21.78 11.77
C GLY A 114 17.00 22.38 12.05
N THR A 115 16.88 23.70 11.95
CA THR A 115 15.60 24.42 12.10
C THR A 115 14.50 23.80 11.23
N ASN A 116 13.49 23.26 11.90
CA ASN A 116 12.30 22.64 11.32
C ASN A 116 11.12 22.79 12.29
N ALA A 117 9.87 22.70 11.83
CA ALA A 117 8.71 23.01 12.67
C ALA A 117 8.55 22.08 13.87
N ILE A 118 8.79 20.77 13.74
CA ILE A 118 8.67 19.80 14.84
C ILE A 118 9.66 20.12 15.96
N GLY A 119 10.96 20.15 15.63
CA GLY A 119 12.02 20.42 16.61
C GLY A 119 11.90 21.81 17.24
N THR A 120 11.49 22.81 16.45
CA THR A 120 11.30 24.19 16.95
C THR A 120 10.11 24.27 17.89
N ALA A 121 8.98 23.63 17.57
CA ALA A 121 7.80 23.61 18.43
C ALA A 121 8.06 22.87 19.76
N LEU A 122 8.80 21.76 19.73
CA LEU A 122 9.24 21.03 20.93
C LEU A 122 10.08 21.94 21.84
N THR A 123 11.05 22.66 21.27
CA THR A 123 11.95 23.54 22.02
C THR A 123 11.23 24.76 22.56
N ALA A 124 10.40 25.40 21.74
CA ALA A 124 9.70 26.63 22.09
C ALA A 124 8.44 26.38 22.95
N LYS A 125 7.96 25.13 23.04
CA LYS A 125 6.72 24.72 23.72
C LYS A 125 5.49 25.51 23.28
N GLN A 126 5.47 25.93 22.02
CA GLN A 126 4.38 26.70 21.42
C GLN A 126 4.22 26.35 19.95
N ALA A 127 3.09 26.76 19.37
CA ALA A 127 2.86 26.59 17.94
C ALA A 127 3.82 27.46 17.13
N VAL A 128 4.44 26.89 16.09
CA VAL A 128 5.44 27.56 15.25
C VAL A 128 5.18 27.24 13.78
N SER A 129 5.44 28.21 12.91
CA SER A 129 5.49 28.03 11.47
C SER A 129 6.90 28.25 10.95
N VAL A 130 7.44 27.26 10.24
CA VAL A 130 8.74 27.31 9.56
C VAL A 130 8.48 27.19 8.06
N VAL A 131 8.76 28.26 7.31
CA VAL A 131 8.37 28.42 5.92
C VAL A 131 9.62 28.63 5.06
N GLY A 132 9.79 27.78 4.04
CA GLY A 132 10.79 27.99 3.00
C GLY A 132 12.20 28.21 3.56
N GLU A 133 12.78 29.37 3.27
CA GLU A 133 14.12 29.80 3.70
C GLU A 133 14.35 29.81 5.22
N GLN A 134 13.30 29.68 6.04
CA GLN A 134 13.45 29.55 7.49
C GLN A 134 13.98 28.16 7.90
N HIS A 135 13.82 27.15 7.04
CA HIS A 135 14.47 25.85 7.25
C HIS A 135 15.99 26.01 7.13
N PHE A 136 16.71 25.52 8.13
CA PHE A 136 18.17 25.62 8.17
C PHE A 136 18.80 24.86 6.99
N ILE A 137 18.40 23.59 6.81
CA ILE A 137 18.85 22.74 5.69
C ILE A 137 18.21 23.20 4.38
N ARG A 138 19.02 23.54 3.38
CA ARG A 138 18.58 24.14 2.12
C ARG A 138 17.65 23.23 1.32
N GLN A 139 17.88 21.92 1.38
CA GLN A 139 17.05 20.90 0.73
C GLN A 139 15.62 20.87 1.28
N ASN A 140 15.39 21.39 2.49
CA ASN A 140 14.07 21.45 3.12
C ASN A 140 13.30 22.75 2.78
N ARG A 141 13.89 23.68 2.03
CA ARG A 141 13.28 25.00 1.78
C ARG A 141 12.15 24.99 0.74
N PHE A 142 11.82 23.85 0.14
CA PHE A 142 10.66 23.74 -0.75
C PHE A 142 9.34 23.56 0.03
N MET A 143 9.40 23.24 1.32
CA MET A 143 8.24 22.98 2.16
C MET A 143 7.94 24.11 3.14
N SER A 144 6.68 24.17 3.56
CA SER A 144 6.22 24.93 4.71
C SER A 144 5.66 23.97 5.73
N CYS A 145 6.04 24.17 6.99
CA CYS A 145 5.66 23.31 8.10
C CYS A 145 5.08 24.17 9.21
N THR A 146 3.98 23.72 9.81
CA THR A 146 3.36 24.40 10.96
C THR A 146 2.98 23.37 11.99
N ALA A 147 3.60 23.50 13.15
CA ALA A 147 3.58 22.54 14.23
C ALA A 147 2.96 23.14 15.49
N CYS A 148 2.26 22.30 16.26
CA CYS A 148 1.71 22.64 17.57
C CYS A 148 2.01 21.49 18.56
N PRO A 149 2.58 21.77 19.74
CA PRO A 149 2.72 20.77 20.78
C PRO A 149 1.38 20.27 21.31
N ILE A 150 1.35 19.01 21.74
CA ILE A 150 0.24 18.40 22.45
C ILE A 150 0.68 18.10 23.87
N PHE A 151 -0.12 18.53 24.85
CA PHE A 151 0.12 18.32 26.26
C PHE A 151 -0.86 17.29 26.86
N SER A 152 -0.38 16.55 27.85
CA SER A 152 -1.23 15.74 28.71
C SER A 152 -2.09 16.65 29.61
N PRO A 153 -3.18 16.12 30.18
CA PRO A 153 -3.95 16.85 31.20
C PRO A 153 -3.12 17.35 32.39
N GLN A 154 -1.98 16.70 32.67
CA GLN A 154 -1.03 17.07 33.72
C GLN A 154 -0.05 18.17 33.29
N GLY A 155 -0.06 18.57 32.01
CA GLY A 155 0.83 19.58 31.44
C GLY A 155 2.15 19.04 30.90
N GLU A 156 2.30 17.72 30.81
CA GLU A 156 3.48 17.09 30.22
C GLU A 156 3.38 17.14 28.69
N MET A 157 4.47 17.49 28.01
CA MET A 157 4.48 17.46 26.54
C MET A 157 4.51 16.01 26.07
N LEU A 158 3.47 15.60 25.34
CA LEU A 158 3.38 14.24 24.79
C LEU A 158 4.04 14.14 23.41
N GLY A 159 4.03 15.24 22.65
CA GLY A 159 4.56 15.29 21.30
C GLY A 159 4.10 16.51 20.54
N VAL A 160 4.20 16.45 19.21
CA VAL A 160 3.83 17.56 18.31
C VAL A 160 2.97 17.04 17.18
N ILE A 161 1.89 17.78 16.88
CA ILE A 161 1.14 17.63 15.63
C ILE A 161 1.62 18.69 14.63
N ASP A 162 1.92 18.27 13.42
CA ASP A 162 2.46 19.14 12.39
C ASP A 162 1.66 18.99 11.09
N ILE A 163 1.43 20.11 10.42
CA ILE A 163 0.99 20.14 9.03
C ILE A 163 2.20 20.53 8.20
N THR A 164 2.53 19.71 7.20
CA THR A 164 3.59 20.00 6.23
C THR A 164 2.99 20.03 4.83
N SER A 165 3.34 21.05 4.03
CA SER A 165 2.82 21.24 2.66
C SER A 165 3.93 21.63 1.67
N GLU A 166 3.78 21.23 0.40
CA GLU A 166 4.68 21.62 -0.69
C GLU A 166 4.27 22.98 -1.27
N GLN A 167 5.21 23.94 -1.33
CA GLN A 167 5.09 25.23 -2.03
C GLN A 167 3.90 26.14 -1.68
N GLN A 168 3.13 25.82 -0.64
CA GLN A 168 2.13 26.70 -0.03
C GLN A 168 2.76 27.45 1.13
N ARG A 169 2.71 28.79 1.13
CA ARG A 169 3.14 29.58 2.29
C ARG A 169 2.10 29.40 3.40
N HIS A 170 2.47 28.70 4.47
CA HIS A 170 1.58 28.57 5.62
C HIS A 170 1.28 29.95 6.21
N THR A 171 0.01 30.19 6.46
CA THR A 171 -0.50 31.47 6.96
C THR A 171 -0.94 31.32 8.41
N GLN A 172 -1.41 32.42 9.00
CA GLN A 172 -2.06 32.39 10.31
C GLN A 172 -3.26 31.42 10.34
N GLN A 173 -3.94 31.19 9.21
CA GLN A 173 -5.04 30.21 9.13
C GLN A 173 -4.54 28.78 9.37
N THR A 174 -3.39 28.40 8.82
CA THR A 174 -2.77 27.08 9.04
C THR A 174 -2.33 26.93 10.50
N LEU A 175 -1.81 28.00 11.11
CA LEU A 175 -1.44 28.02 12.52
C LEU A 175 -2.67 27.83 13.42
N MET A 176 -3.77 28.52 13.13
CA MET A 176 -5.04 28.35 13.86
C MET A 176 -5.62 26.95 13.67
N LEU A 177 -5.51 26.39 12.46
CA LEU A 177 -5.93 25.01 12.18
C LEU A 177 -5.15 24.03 13.05
N VAL A 178 -3.81 24.00 12.95
CA VAL A 178 -3.00 23.02 13.71
C VAL A 178 -3.19 23.17 15.23
N SER A 179 -3.39 24.40 15.71
CA SER A 179 -3.70 24.67 17.12
C SER A 179 -5.07 24.09 17.52
N SER A 180 -6.09 24.23 16.66
CA SER A 180 -7.39 23.61 16.87
C SER A 180 -7.32 22.08 16.84
N LEU A 181 -6.50 21.51 15.95
CA LEU A 181 -6.27 20.06 15.91
C LEU A 181 -5.65 19.55 17.22
N ALA A 182 -4.61 20.23 17.72
CA ALA A 182 -4.00 19.90 19.01
C ALA A 182 -5.02 20.00 20.15
N GLN A 183 -5.78 21.09 20.22
CA GLN A 183 -6.78 21.32 21.26
C GLN A 183 -7.89 20.27 21.27
N GLN A 184 -8.33 19.79 20.11
CA GLN A 184 -9.31 18.69 20.03
C GLN A 184 -8.74 17.38 20.58
N VAL A 185 -7.47 17.11 20.34
CA VAL A 185 -6.78 15.93 20.88
C VAL A 185 -6.59 16.05 22.39
N GLU A 186 -6.17 17.21 22.90
CA GLU A 186 -6.04 17.48 24.33
C GLU A 186 -7.39 17.40 25.06
N THR A 187 -8.45 17.92 24.45
CA THR A 187 -9.81 17.80 24.98
C THR A 187 -10.23 16.33 25.06
N ALA A 188 -9.91 15.54 24.03
CA ALA A 188 -10.21 14.12 24.02
C ALA A 188 -9.38 13.37 25.08
N LEU A 189 -8.11 13.71 25.27
CA LEU A 189 -7.26 13.18 26.35
C LEU A 189 -7.87 13.47 27.72
N LEU A 190 -8.35 14.70 27.94
CA LEU A 190 -9.00 15.11 29.18
C LEU A 190 -10.25 14.26 29.46
N CYS A 191 -11.07 14.02 28.45
CA CYS A 191 -12.28 13.19 28.56
C CYS A 191 -11.98 11.71 28.84
N HIS A 192 -10.75 11.23 28.61
CA HIS A 192 -10.34 9.83 28.84
C HIS A 192 -9.58 9.64 30.15
N LEU A 193 -9.55 10.64 31.04
CA LEU A 193 -8.95 10.47 32.37
C LEU A 193 -9.68 9.37 33.16
N PRO A 194 -8.98 8.62 34.04
CA PRO A 194 -9.60 7.67 34.94
C PRO A 194 -10.74 8.32 35.74
N ASP A 195 -11.80 7.57 36.03
CA ASP A 195 -12.95 8.01 36.84
C ASP A 195 -13.76 9.19 36.28
N SER A 196 -13.48 9.63 35.04
CA SER A 196 -14.26 10.66 34.34
C SER A 196 -15.73 10.23 34.20
N HIS A 197 -16.65 11.07 34.68
CA HIS A 197 -18.09 10.82 34.63
C HIS A 197 -18.90 11.99 34.08
N TYR A 198 -18.53 13.23 34.41
CA TYR A 198 -19.18 14.43 33.89
C TYR A 198 -18.19 15.27 33.10
N ARG A 199 -18.65 15.85 32.00
CA ARG A 199 -17.99 16.95 31.29
C ARG A 199 -18.85 18.20 31.43
N ILE A 200 -18.24 19.27 31.92
CA ILE A 200 -18.84 20.59 32.05
C ILE A 200 -18.12 21.54 31.11
N ASP A 201 -18.82 22.02 30.09
CA ASP A 201 -18.36 23.07 29.18
C ASP A 201 -18.78 24.44 29.75
N LEU A 202 -17.87 25.41 29.75
CA LEU A 202 -17.99 26.72 30.39
C LEU A 202 -17.63 27.83 29.39
N ALA A 203 -18.48 28.84 29.26
CA ALA A 203 -18.17 30.01 28.43
C ALA A 203 -18.94 31.27 28.85
N ALA A 204 -18.38 32.45 28.58
CA ALA A 204 -19.04 33.73 28.86
C ALA A 204 -20.27 34.00 27.99
N GLN A 205 -20.41 33.32 26.86
CA GLN A 205 -21.56 33.40 25.96
C GLN A 205 -22.02 32.00 25.52
N PRO A 206 -23.33 31.76 25.29
CA PRO A 206 -23.83 30.42 24.97
C PRO A 206 -23.26 29.83 23.67
N ASN A 207 -23.06 30.67 22.66
CA ASN A 207 -22.49 30.28 21.35
C ASN A 207 -21.04 29.80 21.45
N LEU A 208 -20.32 30.14 22.52
CA LEU A 208 -18.94 29.74 22.72
C LEU A 208 -18.79 28.34 23.34
N LEU A 209 -19.84 27.78 23.93
CA LEU A 209 -19.82 26.45 24.57
C LEU A 209 -19.39 25.31 23.64
N ASN A 210 -19.59 25.48 22.32
CA ASN A 210 -19.22 24.49 21.30
C ASN A 210 -18.23 25.06 20.28
N SER A 211 -17.53 26.14 20.62
CA SER A 211 -16.59 26.83 19.71
C SER A 211 -15.24 26.13 19.55
N GLY A 212 -14.92 25.19 20.45
CA GLY A 212 -13.59 24.59 20.60
C GLY A 212 -12.71 25.36 21.59
N TRP A 213 -13.05 26.60 21.94
CA TRP A 213 -12.28 27.48 22.84
C TRP A 213 -12.90 27.66 24.23
N GLN A 214 -13.88 26.83 24.58
CA GLN A 214 -14.54 26.88 25.88
C GLN A 214 -13.66 26.35 27.02
N GLY A 215 -14.00 26.71 28.26
CA GLY A 215 -13.51 26.02 29.44
C GLY A 215 -14.11 24.62 29.51
N ILE A 216 -13.29 23.61 29.77
CA ILE A 216 -13.75 22.23 29.93
C ILE A 216 -13.26 21.72 31.27
N VAL A 217 -14.21 21.27 32.11
CA VAL A 217 -13.97 20.59 33.37
C VAL A 217 -14.48 19.16 33.24
N ILE A 218 -13.67 18.20 33.68
CA ILE A 218 -14.04 16.80 33.80
C ILE A 218 -14.10 16.45 35.28
N ALA A 219 -15.20 15.84 35.69
CA ALA A 219 -15.45 15.45 37.08
C ALA A 219 -15.86 13.98 37.19
N ASP A 220 -15.65 13.40 38.37
CA ASP A 220 -16.07 12.04 38.71
C ASP A 220 -17.57 11.97 39.05
N SER A 221 -18.07 10.78 39.43
CA SER A 221 -19.48 10.58 39.77
C SER A 221 -19.94 11.37 40.99
N ASP A 222 -19.00 11.77 41.86
CA ASP A 222 -19.28 12.55 43.07
C ASP A 222 -19.10 14.06 42.82
N GLY A 223 -18.77 14.45 41.59
CA GLY A 223 -18.57 15.85 41.21
C GLY A 223 -17.21 16.42 41.62
N ARG A 224 -16.21 15.58 41.87
CA ARG A 224 -14.82 16.05 42.09
C ARG A 224 -14.13 16.24 40.75
N ILE A 225 -13.38 17.32 40.63
CA ILE A 225 -12.63 17.65 39.42
C ILE A 225 -11.51 16.63 39.23
N VAL A 226 -11.56 15.90 38.12
CA VAL A 226 -10.52 14.97 37.67
C VAL A 226 -9.53 15.70 36.74
N GLY A 227 -10.00 16.67 35.95
CA GLY A 227 -9.15 17.47 35.08
C GLY A 227 -9.83 18.70 34.51
N CYS A 228 -9.04 19.71 34.15
CA CYS A 228 -9.51 20.94 33.52
C CYS A 228 -8.56 21.35 32.39
N ASN A 229 -9.11 21.85 31.29
CA ASN A 229 -8.29 22.56 30.30
C ASN A 229 -7.83 23.94 30.85
N PRO A 230 -6.81 24.58 30.25
CA PRO A 230 -6.31 25.87 30.73
C PRO A 230 -7.38 26.97 30.81
N MET A 231 -8.31 26.99 29.86
CA MET A 231 -9.42 27.96 29.83
C MET A 231 -10.33 27.78 31.05
N ALA A 232 -10.72 26.56 31.41
CA ALA A 232 -11.51 26.30 32.61
C ALA A 232 -10.77 26.71 33.88
N LYS A 233 -9.46 26.45 33.97
CA LYS A 233 -8.65 26.93 35.11
C LYS A 233 -8.71 28.46 35.22
N GLN A 234 -8.64 29.19 34.11
CA GLN A 234 -8.76 30.65 34.13
C GLN A 234 -10.17 31.11 34.53
N LEU A 235 -11.21 30.54 33.92
CA LEU A 235 -12.61 30.90 34.19
C LEU A 235 -13.04 30.59 35.64
N LEU A 236 -12.44 29.57 36.25
CA LEU A 236 -12.73 29.13 37.63
C LEU A 236 -11.66 29.56 38.63
N ASN A 237 -10.91 30.64 38.37
CA ASN A 237 -9.91 31.19 39.30
C ASN A 237 -8.91 30.14 39.84
N HIS A 238 -8.32 29.36 38.94
CA HIS A 238 -7.33 28.32 39.20
C HIS A 238 -7.84 27.08 39.96
N ALA A 239 -9.03 26.58 39.59
CA ALA A 239 -9.55 25.30 40.08
C ALA A 239 -8.52 24.15 40.01
N LYS A 240 -8.48 23.33 41.05
CA LYS A 240 -7.52 22.23 41.19
C LYS A 240 -8.20 20.87 41.04
N VAL A 241 -7.40 19.89 40.62
CA VAL A 241 -7.83 18.49 40.64
C VAL A 241 -8.08 18.07 42.09
N GLY A 242 -9.22 17.41 42.32
CA GLY A 242 -9.70 16.98 43.64
C GLY A 242 -10.71 17.92 44.29
N ASP A 243 -10.77 19.19 43.88
CA ASP A 243 -11.79 20.14 44.35
C ASP A 243 -13.19 19.70 43.87
N THR A 244 -14.25 20.11 44.57
CA THR A 244 -15.61 19.83 44.11
C THR A 244 -16.06 20.87 43.09
N VAL A 245 -16.76 20.44 42.03
CA VAL A 245 -17.34 21.37 41.04
C VAL A 245 -18.32 22.33 41.71
N GLU A 246 -19.05 21.86 42.72
CA GLU A 246 -19.98 22.64 43.54
C GLU A 246 -19.32 23.87 44.19
N GLN A 247 -18.07 23.75 44.65
CA GLN A 247 -17.33 24.88 45.23
C GLN A 247 -17.23 26.08 44.28
N TYR A 248 -17.19 25.83 42.97
CA TYR A 248 -17.02 26.86 41.95
C TYR A 248 -18.33 27.24 41.26
N LEU A 249 -19.19 26.26 41.00
CA LEU A 249 -20.37 26.43 40.15
C LEU A 249 -21.70 26.38 40.93
N GLY A 250 -21.69 26.02 42.20
CA GLY A 250 -22.87 25.80 43.05
C GLY A 250 -23.66 24.54 42.67
N ASP A 251 -24.68 24.20 43.46
CA ASP A 251 -25.39 22.90 43.45
C ASP A 251 -26.04 22.50 42.12
N ASN A 252 -26.26 23.47 41.22
CA ASN A 252 -26.96 23.25 39.95
C ASN A 252 -26.03 22.88 38.78
N TRP A 253 -24.72 22.68 39.04
CA TRP A 253 -23.74 22.36 38.00
C TRP A 253 -24.04 21.06 37.23
N SER A 254 -24.76 20.12 37.83
CA SER A 254 -25.11 18.83 37.21
C SER A 254 -26.26 18.90 36.21
N ARG A 255 -26.98 20.04 36.12
CA ARG A 255 -28.06 20.22 35.15
C ARG A 255 -27.49 20.37 33.73
N ALA A 256 -28.20 19.82 32.74
CA ALA A 256 -27.75 19.77 31.34
C ALA A 256 -27.42 21.15 30.72
N GLY A 257 -27.91 22.24 31.31
CA GLY A 257 -27.51 23.59 30.98
C GLY A 257 -27.89 24.59 32.07
N GLY A 258 -27.19 25.72 32.11
CA GLY A 258 -27.47 26.77 33.07
C GLY A 258 -26.65 28.03 32.84
N PHE A 259 -26.95 29.06 33.63
CA PHE A 259 -26.16 30.28 33.73
C PHE A 259 -25.79 30.50 35.19
N ASN A 260 -24.49 30.53 35.48
CA ASN A 260 -23.98 30.89 36.79
C ASN A 260 -23.88 32.41 36.88
N GLN A 261 -24.74 33.01 37.69
CA GLN A 261 -24.83 34.47 37.82
C GLN A 261 -23.59 35.09 38.47
N HIS A 262 -22.94 34.37 39.40
CA HIS A 262 -21.78 34.88 40.13
C HIS A 262 -20.54 35.01 39.23
N LEU A 263 -20.31 34.03 38.36
CA LEU A 263 -19.20 34.03 37.41
C LEU A 263 -19.56 34.62 36.04
N ALA A 264 -20.85 34.90 35.81
CA ALA A 264 -21.40 35.28 34.51
C ALA A 264 -21.03 34.27 33.39
N LEU A 265 -21.14 32.97 33.69
CA LEU A 265 -20.80 31.88 32.76
C LEU A 265 -22.02 31.04 32.40
N HIS A 266 -22.13 30.73 31.12
CA HIS A 266 -22.97 29.66 30.62
C HIS A 266 -22.30 28.31 30.85
N LEU A 267 -23.11 27.31 31.17
CA LEU A 267 -22.71 25.96 31.52
C LEU A 267 -23.45 24.99 30.61
N GLN A 268 -22.77 23.94 30.16
CA GLN A 268 -23.40 22.76 29.58
C GLN A 268 -22.75 21.52 30.16
N THR A 269 -23.55 20.72 30.89
CA THR A 269 -23.07 19.50 31.55
C THR A 269 -23.60 18.27 30.84
N GLN A 270 -22.72 17.32 30.58
CA GLN A 270 -23.04 16.06 29.96
C GLN A 270 -22.37 14.90 30.72
N SER A 271 -23.09 13.79 30.87
CA SER A 271 -22.50 12.56 31.38
C SER A 271 -21.66 11.91 30.29
N LEU A 272 -20.46 11.48 30.66
CA LEU A 272 -19.55 10.74 29.82
C LEU A 272 -19.86 9.24 29.96
N ASN A 273 -20.40 8.63 28.90
CA ASN A 273 -20.59 7.18 28.83
C ASN A 273 -19.25 6.48 28.58
N ILE A 274 -18.35 6.52 29.56
CA ILE A 274 -17.05 5.83 29.50
C ILE A 274 -17.23 4.47 30.20
N PRO A 275 -16.99 3.34 29.52
CA PRO A 275 -17.08 2.02 30.16
C PRO A 275 -16.17 1.96 31.40
N SER A 276 -16.73 1.67 32.58
CA SER A 276 -15.95 1.60 33.83
C SER A 276 -14.79 0.60 33.72
N ALA A 277 -13.64 0.97 34.26
CA ALA A 277 -12.36 0.27 34.16
C ALA A 277 -12.26 -1.06 34.97
N LYS A 278 -13.35 -1.85 35.07
CA LYS A 278 -13.30 -3.22 35.60
C LYS A 278 -13.38 -4.33 34.54
N GLY A 279 -13.59 -3.98 33.28
CA GLY A 279 -13.17 -4.82 32.17
C GLY A 279 -11.91 -4.20 31.61
N ARG A 280 -10.84 -4.99 31.44
CA ARG A 280 -9.92 -4.71 30.33
C ARG A 280 -10.83 -4.54 29.12
N VAL A 281 -11.04 -3.30 28.68
CA VAL A 281 -11.69 -3.04 27.41
C VAL A 281 -10.73 -3.71 26.44
N ALA A 282 -11.11 -4.88 25.96
CA ALA A 282 -10.63 -5.37 24.69
C ALA A 282 -11.13 -4.33 23.69
N ILE A 283 -10.41 -3.22 23.61
CA ILE A 283 -10.49 -2.30 22.50
C ILE A 283 -10.12 -3.21 21.36
N SER A 284 -11.14 -3.63 20.61
CA SER A 284 -10.94 -4.46 19.45
C SER A 284 -9.79 -3.83 18.67
N ASN A 285 -8.78 -4.64 18.31
CA ASN A 285 -7.62 -4.24 17.53
C ASN A 285 -8.01 -3.74 16.11
N LYS A 286 -9.16 -3.07 15.93
CA LYS A 286 -9.77 -2.62 14.68
C LYS A 286 -9.09 -1.39 14.09
N SER A 287 -8.17 -0.71 14.79
CA SER A 287 -7.44 0.46 14.25
C SER A 287 -5.91 0.31 14.17
N LEU A 288 -5.31 -0.74 14.77
CA LEU A 288 -3.86 -0.99 14.68
C LEU A 288 -3.39 -1.43 13.27
N ASN A 289 -4.31 -1.84 12.38
CA ASN A 289 -3.96 -2.34 11.04
C ASN A 289 -3.95 -1.28 9.93
N GLN A 290 -4.19 0.00 10.24
CA GLN A 290 -3.89 1.10 9.30
C GLN A 290 -2.39 1.47 9.32
N LEU A 291 -1.51 0.49 9.43
CA LEU A 291 -0.22 0.58 8.74
C LEU A 291 -0.58 0.78 7.26
N GLY A 292 -0.69 2.04 6.85
CA GLY A 292 -0.90 2.38 5.45
C GLY A 292 0.19 1.67 4.69
N VAL A 293 -0.19 0.68 3.89
CA VAL A 293 0.76 0.02 3.00
C VAL A 293 1.17 1.09 2.02
N ARG A 294 2.25 1.81 2.30
CA ARG A 294 2.78 2.80 1.36
C ARG A 294 3.36 2.03 0.18
N PHE A 295 2.68 2.07 -0.94
CA PHE A 295 3.25 1.68 -2.22
C PHE A 295 3.98 2.91 -2.78
N ARG A 296 5.30 2.79 -3.03
CA ARG A 296 6.11 3.88 -3.61
C ARG A 296 5.99 3.96 -5.14
N ASP A 297 4.96 3.33 -5.71
CA ASP A 297 4.66 3.31 -7.14
C ASP A 297 3.27 3.90 -7.45
N PRO A 298 3.17 4.96 -8.28
CA PRO A 298 1.97 5.68 -8.72
C PRO A 298 0.69 4.90 -8.98
N GLN A 299 0.84 3.84 -9.76
CA GLN A 299 -0.31 3.12 -10.25
C GLN A 299 -0.82 2.18 -9.17
N LEU A 300 0.09 1.63 -8.36
CA LEU A 300 -0.23 0.68 -7.31
C LEU A 300 -0.97 1.27 -6.10
N GLU A 301 -0.62 2.45 -5.57
CA GLU A 301 -1.42 3.09 -4.49
C GLU A 301 -2.79 3.51 -5.01
N ARG A 302 -2.92 3.97 -6.26
CA ARG A 302 -4.24 4.30 -6.84
C ARG A 302 -5.13 3.06 -6.89
N ALA A 303 -4.59 1.95 -7.41
CA ALA A 303 -5.25 0.66 -7.40
C ALA A 303 -5.65 0.24 -5.97
N TRP A 304 -4.74 0.43 -5.00
CA TRP A 304 -4.96 0.12 -3.59
C TRP A 304 -6.07 0.96 -2.95
N GLN A 305 -6.10 2.27 -3.19
CA GLN A 305 -7.11 3.17 -2.64
C GLN A 305 -8.50 2.89 -3.20
N HIS A 306 -8.57 2.71 -4.51
CA HIS A 306 -9.83 2.35 -5.17
C HIS A 306 -10.34 1.00 -4.65
N ALA A 307 -9.46 0.00 -4.56
CA ALA A 307 -9.81 -1.31 -4.00
C ALA A 307 -10.34 -1.20 -2.57
N ASN A 308 -9.66 -0.47 -1.68
CA ASN A 308 -10.10 -0.26 -0.30
C ASN A 308 -11.47 0.42 -0.19
N LYS A 309 -11.75 1.40 -1.05
CA LYS A 309 -13.06 2.09 -1.06
C LYS A 309 -14.18 1.13 -1.43
N VAL A 310 -13.97 0.29 -2.45
CA VAL A 310 -15.00 -0.59 -3.04
C VAL A 310 -15.33 -1.79 -2.15
N ILE A 311 -14.34 -2.40 -1.50
CA ILE A 311 -14.59 -3.54 -0.60
C ILE A 311 -15.46 -3.17 0.62
N THR A 312 -15.54 -1.90 1.02
CA THR A 312 -16.42 -1.47 2.12
C THR A 312 -17.90 -1.54 1.76
N LYS A 313 -18.23 -1.60 0.47
CA LYS A 313 -19.59 -1.59 -0.07
C LYS A 313 -20.01 -2.93 -0.69
N GLN A 314 -19.25 -4.00 -0.45
CA GLN A 314 -19.50 -5.34 -1.03
C GLN A 314 -19.52 -5.38 -2.57
N ILE A 315 -18.93 -4.37 -3.23
CA ILE A 315 -18.86 -4.30 -4.69
C ILE A 315 -17.75 -5.26 -5.16
N PRO A 316 -17.99 -6.09 -6.20
CA PRO A 316 -16.96 -6.96 -6.78
C PRO A 316 -15.76 -6.17 -7.30
N LEU A 317 -14.56 -6.71 -7.07
CA LEU A 317 -13.29 -6.14 -7.53
C LEU A 317 -12.67 -7.04 -8.59
N LEU A 318 -12.32 -6.48 -9.74
CA LEU A 318 -11.59 -7.16 -10.80
C LEU A 318 -10.15 -6.63 -10.86
N VAL A 319 -9.19 -7.47 -10.54
CA VAL A 319 -7.75 -7.15 -10.52
C VAL A 319 -7.10 -7.63 -11.81
N LEU A 320 -6.74 -6.69 -12.68
CA LEU A 320 -5.98 -6.94 -13.89
C LEU A 320 -4.48 -6.85 -13.64
N GLY A 321 -3.71 -7.62 -14.39
CA GLY A 321 -2.26 -7.49 -14.43
C GLY A 321 -1.60 -8.77 -14.92
N GLU A 322 -0.37 -8.64 -15.40
CA GLU A 322 0.42 -9.75 -15.91
C GLU A 322 0.62 -10.86 -14.86
N THR A 323 1.02 -12.03 -15.32
CA THR A 323 1.44 -13.10 -14.40
C THR A 323 2.66 -12.66 -13.62
N GLY A 324 2.65 -12.89 -12.30
CA GLY A 324 3.79 -12.59 -11.42
C GLY A 324 3.86 -11.16 -10.86
N VAL A 325 2.91 -10.27 -11.17
CA VAL A 325 2.89 -8.89 -10.59
C VAL A 325 2.49 -8.82 -9.11
N GLY A 326 2.00 -9.94 -8.55
CA GLY A 326 1.63 -10.04 -7.13
C GLY A 326 0.14 -9.86 -6.81
N LYS A 327 -0.77 -10.20 -7.75
CA LYS A 327 -2.24 -10.13 -7.58
C LYS A 327 -2.71 -10.81 -6.27
N GLU A 328 -2.25 -12.03 -5.99
CA GLU A 328 -2.59 -12.74 -4.75
C GLU A 328 -2.14 -11.99 -3.48
N GLN A 329 -0.92 -11.43 -3.49
CA GLN A 329 -0.39 -10.68 -2.35
C GLN A 329 -1.14 -9.37 -2.13
N PHE A 330 -1.55 -8.71 -3.22
CA PHE A 330 -2.44 -7.55 -3.17
C PHE A 330 -3.76 -7.89 -2.48
N VAL A 331 -4.38 -9.02 -2.85
CA VAL A 331 -5.64 -9.48 -2.25
C VAL A 331 -5.49 -9.90 -0.79
N LYS A 332 -4.41 -10.62 -0.43
CA LYS A 332 -4.12 -10.99 0.96
C LYS A 332 -4.00 -9.76 1.85
N LYS A 333 -3.28 -8.73 1.39
CA LYS A 333 -3.18 -7.47 2.12
C LYS A 333 -4.53 -6.77 2.22
N LEU A 334 -5.31 -6.75 1.14
CA LEU A 334 -6.63 -6.12 1.10
C LEU A 334 -7.59 -6.79 2.09
N HIS A 335 -7.60 -8.13 2.15
CA HIS A 335 -8.36 -8.90 3.14
C HIS A 335 -7.95 -8.55 4.57
N ALA A 336 -6.65 -8.54 4.87
CA ALA A 336 -6.11 -8.24 6.20
C ALA A 336 -6.47 -6.83 6.72
N GLN A 337 -6.76 -5.89 5.81
CA GLN A 337 -7.18 -4.52 6.13
C GLN A 337 -8.69 -4.28 6.02
N SER A 338 -9.45 -5.26 5.52
CA SER A 338 -10.90 -5.15 5.37
C SER A 338 -11.64 -5.34 6.69
N ALA A 339 -12.91 -4.92 6.71
CA ALA A 339 -13.83 -5.24 7.80
C ALA A 339 -14.04 -6.76 8.00
N ARG A 340 -13.74 -7.58 6.98
CA ARG A 340 -13.88 -9.05 6.96
C ARG A 340 -12.57 -9.80 7.24
N ARG A 341 -11.54 -9.13 7.76
CA ARG A 341 -10.22 -9.73 8.06
C ARG A 341 -10.26 -10.95 8.99
N THR A 342 -11.28 -11.06 9.84
CA THR A 342 -11.48 -12.21 10.74
C THR A 342 -12.19 -13.38 10.06
N GLY A 343 -12.83 -13.12 8.91
CA GLY A 343 -13.46 -14.14 8.08
C GLY A 343 -12.45 -14.83 7.16
N PRO A 344 -12.83 -15.96 6.55
CA PRO A 344 -11.94 -16.75 5.70
C PRO A 344 -11.55 -15.98 4.42
N LEU A 345 -10.30 -16.14 3.98
CA LEU A 345 -9.86 -15.80 2.62
C LEU A 345 -9.69 -17.09 1.85
N VAL A 346 -10.67 -17.44 1.02
CA VAL A 346 -10.62 -18.64 0.19
C VAL A 346 -10.16 -18.25 -1.20
N ALA A 347 -8.94 -18.66 -1.55
CA ALA A 347 -8.37 -18.49 -2.88
C ALA A 347 -8.64 -19.73 -3.74
N VAL A 348 -9.07 -19.52 -4.97
CA VAL A 348 -9.28 -20.55 -5.98
C VAL A 348 -8.59 -20.11 -7.26
N ASN A 349 -7.60 -20.89 -7.70
CA ASN A 349 -6.97 -20.68 -9.00
C ASN A 349 -7.75 -21.49 -10.05
N CYS A 350 -8.46 -20.79 -10.93
CA CYS A 350 -9.31 -21.42 -11.94
C CYS A 350 -8.50 -22.16 -13.01
N ALA A 351 -7.26 -21.72 -13.28
CA ALA A 351 -6.37 -22.38 -14.24
C ALA A 351 -5.76 -23.69 -13.71
N ALA A 352 -5.68 -23.86 -12.38
CA ALA A 352 -5.07 -25.04 -11.76
C ALA A 352 -6.05 -26.22 -11.61
N LEU A 353 -7.36 -25.98 -11.72
CA LEU A 353 -8.39 -26.99 -11.56
C LEU A 353 -8.79 -27.57 -12.92
N PRO A 354 -8.86 -28.91 -13.07
CA PRO A 354 -9.43 -29.51 -14.27
C PRO A 354 -10.86 -29.04 -14.48
N ALA A 355 -11.24 -28.73 -15.73
CA ALA A 355 -12.55 -28.16 -16.06
C ALA A 355 -13.75 -28.94 -15.49
N GLU A 356 -13.63 -30.27 -15.43
CA GLU A 356 -14.63 -31.19 -14.88
C GLU A 356 -14.80 -31.08 -13.36
N LEU A 357 -13.75 -30.65 -12.64
CA LEU A 357 -13.74 -30.55 -11.18
C LEU A 357 -13.99 -29.12 -10.67
N VAL A 358 -13.91 -28.11 -11.53
CA VAL A 358 -14.14 -26.71 -11.14
C VAL A 358 -15.51 -26.53 -10.47
N GLU A 359 -16.56 -27.19 -10.98
CA GLU A 359 -17.90 -27.08 -10.41
C GLU A 359 -18.01 -27.73 -9.03
N SER A 360 -17.52 -28.96 -8.88
CA SER A 360 -17.60 -29.70 -7.63
C SER A 360 -16.75 -29.06 -6.53
N GLU A 361 -15.60 -28.47 -6.89
CA GLU A 361 -14.75 -27.71 -5.97
C GLU A 361 -15.39 -26.37 -5.56
N LEU A 362 -15.90 -25.57 -6.50
CA LEU A 362 -16.44 -24.25 -6.18
C LEU A 362 -17.77 -24.32 -5.43
N PHE A 363 -18.74 -25.09 -5.95
CA PHE A 363 -20.11 -25.11 -5.45
C PHE A 363 -20.35 -26.21 -4.40
N GLY A 364 -19.44 -27.19 -4.32
CA GLY A 364 -19.60 -28.36 -3.46
C GLY A 364 -20.52 -29.40 -4.09
N TYR A 365 -20.65 -30.55 -3.44
CA TYR A 365 -21.52 -31.64 -3.87
C TYR A 365 -22.08 -32.42 -2.67
N GLN A 366 -23.28 -32.96 -2.84
CA GLN A 366 -23.89 -33.86 -1.87
C GLN A 366 -23.28 -35.27 -1.97
N ALA A 367 -23.27 -36.01 -0.86
CA ALA A 367 -22.86 -37.41 -0.86
C ALA A 367 -23.67 -38.20 -1.92
N GLY A 368 -22.97 -38.93 -2.80
CA GLY A 368 -23.59 -39.69 -3.88
C GLY A 368 -23.96 -38.90 -5.14
N ALA A 369 -23.52 -37.65 -5.30
CA ALA A 369 -23.84 -36.81 -6.45
C ALA A 369 -23.31 -37.35 -7.81
N PHE A 370 -22.19 -38.09 -7.81
CA PHE A 370 -21.60 -38.71 -9.01
C PHE A 370 -20.73 -39.93 -8.62
N THR A 371 -20.35 -40.73 -9.60
CA THR A 371 -19.49 -41.91 -9.41
C THR A 371 -18.10 -41.49 -8.93
N GLY A 372 -17.69 -41.95 -7.73
CA GLY A 372 -16.43 -41.54 -7.10
C GLY A 372 -16.53 -40.35 -6.14
N ALA A 373 -17.73 -39.80 -5.92
CA ALA A 373 -17.94 -38.76 -4.92
C ALA A 373 -17.63 -39.27 -3.50
N ASN A 374 -17.01 -38.42 -2.67
CA ASN A 374 -16.77 -38.75 -1.27
C ASN A 374 -18.09 -39.01 -0.54
N ARG A 375 -18.13 -40.06 0.30
CA ARG A 375 -19.29 -40.48 1.08
C ARG A 375 -19.80 -39.39 2.04
N THR A 376 -18.95 -38.43 2.41
CA THR A 376 -19.33 -37.31 3.27
C THR A 376 -19.78 -36.05 2.52
N GLY A 377 -19.69 -36.05 1.19
CA GLY A 377 -19.86 -34.85 0.36
C GLY A 377 -18.75 -33.82 0.53
N PHE A 378 -18.87 -32.70 -0.17
CA PHE A 378 -17.96 -31.56 -0.04
C PHE A 378 -18.74 -30.25 0.00
N ILE A 379 -18.42 -29.40 0.97
CA ILE A 379 -19.13 -28.13 1.21
C ILE A 379 -18.97 -27.12 0.06
N GLY A 380 -17.84 -27.15 -0.68
CA GLY A 380 -17.52 -26.20 -1.73
C GLY A 380 -16.79 -24.95 -1.23
N LYS A 381 -15.89 -24.40 -2.06
CA LYS A 381 -15.06 -23.22 -1.74
C LYS A 381 -15.89 -21.96 -1.48
N ILE A 382 -16.99 -21.78 -2.18
CA ILE A 382 -17.84 -20.58 -2.02
C ILE A 382 -18.49 -20.55 -0.64
N ARG A 383 -18.98 -21.71 -0.17
CA ARG A 383 -19.58 -21.83 1.17
C ARG A 383 -18.52 -21.75 2.26
N GLN A 384 -17.31 -22.27 2.02
CA GLN A 384 -16.15 -22.06 2.91
C GLN A 384 -15.76 -20.58 3.05
N ALA A 385 -16.04 -19.75 2.04
CA ALA A 385 -15.74 -18.32 2.05
C ALA A 385 -16.77 -17.46 2.79
N HIS A 386 -17.88 -18.04 3.27
CA HIS A 386 -18.96 -17.32 3.93
C HIS A 386 -18.46 -16.44 5.09
N GLY A 387 -18.89 -15.18 5.12
CA GLY A 387 -18.44 -14.17 6.08
C GLY A 387 -17.08 -13.53 5.74
N GLY A 388 -16.46 -13.94 4.63
CA GLY A 388 -15.09 -13.57 4.26
C GLY A 388 -14.94 -13.13 2.81
N PHE A 389 -13.79 -13.45 2.22
CA PHE A 389 -13.38 -13.14 0.85
C PHE A 389 -13.32 -14.43 0.02
N LEU A 390 -13.91 -14.38 -1.18
CA LEU A 390 -13.69 -15.36 -2.24
C LEU A 390 -12.78 -14.73 -3.29
N PHE A 391 -11.55 -15.23 -3.40
CA PHE A 391 -10.58 -14.79 -4.39
C PHE A 391 -10.53 -15.79 -5.55
N LEU A 392 -10.93 -15.36 -6.74
CA LEU A 392 -10.91 -16.16 -7.97
C LEU A 392 -9.74 -15.69 -8.84
N ASP A 393 -8.63 -16.42 -8.78
CA ASP A 393 -7.46 -16.15 -9.61
C ASP A 393 -7.62 -16.81 -10.98
N GLU A 394 -7.10 -16.13 -12.00
CA GLU A 394 -7.24 -16.50 -13.41
C GLU A 394 -8.69 -16.79 -13.85
N ILE A 395 -9.62 -15.89 -13.51
CA ILE A 395 -11.06 -16.05 -13.80
C ILE A 395 -11.37 -16.23 -15.31
N GLY A 396 -10.49 -15.74 -16.19
CA GLY A 396 -10.62 -15.92 -17.64
C GLY A 396 -10.52 -17.37 -18.11
N GLU A 397 -9.87 -18.25 -17.33
CA GLU A 397 -9.73 -19.69 -17.61
C GLU A 397 -10.93 -20.51 -17.11
N MET A 398 -11.97 -19.87 -16.54
CA MET A 398 -13.12 -20.59 -15.99
C MET A 398 -14.00 -21.19 -17.11
N PRO A 399 -14.35 -22.49 -17.06
CA PRO A 399 -15.25 -23.09 -18.04
C PRO A 399 -16.65 -22.44 -18.08
N LEU A 400 -17.26 -22.34 -19.26
CA LEU A 400 -18.58 -21.70 -19.45
C LEU A 400 -19.70 -22.26 -18.54
N ALA A 401 -19.70 -23.57 -18.27
CA ALA A 401 -20.68 -24.19 -17.38
C ALA A 401 -20.58 -23.64 -15.94
N ALA A 402 -19.35 -23.53 -15.42
CA ALA A 402 -19.09 -22.94 -14.11
C ALA A 402 -19.41 -21.44 -14.08
N GLN A 403 -19.17 -20.71 -15.17
CA GLN A 403 -19.52 -19.29 -15.29
C GLN A 403 -21.03 -19.05 -15.09
N SER A 404 -21.88 -19.88 -15.70
CA SER A 404 -23.34 -19.77 -15.56
C SER A 404 -23.81 -19.96 -14.11
N ARG A 405 -23.18 -20.87 -13.36
CA ARG A 405 -23.51 -21.07 -11.94
C ARG A 405 -22.94 -19.96 -11.05
N LEU A 406 -21.73 -19.49 -11.33
CA LEU A 406 -21.13 -18.38 -10.60
C LEU A 406 -21.97 -17.09 -10.73
N LEU A 407 -22.55 -16.85 -11.91
CA LEU A 407 -23.48 -15.74 -12.13
C LEU A 407 -24.67 -15.78 -11.16
N ARG A 408 -25.28 -16.95 -10.94
CA ARG A 408 -26.38 -17.11 -9.98
C ARG A 408 -25.93 -16.80 -8.55
N VAL A 409 -24.74 -17.26 -8.15
CA VAL A 409 -24.16 -16.93 -6.83
C VAL A 409 -23.98 -15.42 -6.67
N LEU A 410 -23.49 -14.74 -7.70
CA LEU A 410 -23.30 -13.28 -7.70
C LEU A 410 -24.62 -12.49 -7.65
N GLN A 411 -25.69 -13.02 -8.24
CA GLN A 411 -27.00 -12.37 -8.32
C GLN A 411 -27.84 -12.62 -7.06
N GLU A 412 -28.01 -13.89 -6.69
CA GLU A 412 -28.95 -14.36 -5.66
C GLU A 412 -28.32 -14.46 -4.27
N ARG A 413 -26.98 -14.39 -4.20
CA ARG A 413 -26.19 -14.63 -2.98
C ARG A 413 -26.49 -16.00 -2.37
N GLU A 414 -26.63 -16.99 -3.23
CA GLU A 414 -27.01 -18.36 -2.90
C GLU A 414 -26.17 -19.38 -3.66
N VAL A 415 -25.90 -20.53 -3.06
CA VAL A 415 -25.18 -21.65 -3.67
C VAL A 415 -26.01 -22.91 -3.57
N VAL A 416 -26.16 -23.61 -4.69
CA VAL A 416 -26.75 -24.95 -4.75
C VAL A 416 -25.63 -25.96 -5.06
N PRO A 417 -25.30 -26.88 -4.13
CA PRO A 417 -24.31 -27.92 -4.37
C PRO A 417 -24.73 -28.87 -5.50
N VAL A 418 -23.76 -29.46 -6.19
CA VAL A 418 -24.02 -30.47 -7.23
C VAL A 418 -24.78 -31.66 -6.64
N GLY A 419 -25.88 -32.04 -7.29
CA GLY A 419 -26.76 -33.13 -6.84
C GLY A 419 -27.70 -32.78 -5.67
N SER A 420 -27.69 -31.53 -5.19
CA SER A 420 -28.59 -31.04 -4.14
C SER A 420 -29.70 -30.17 -4.73
N ASN A 421 -30.90 -30.24 -4.14
CA ASN A 421 -32.01 -29.31 -4.40
C ASN A 421 -32.11 -28.19 -3.35
N GLN A 422 -31.26 -28.24 -2.31
CA GLN A 422 -31.22 -27.25 -1.26
C GLN A 422 -30.28 -26.10 -1.63
N SER A 423 -30.76 -24.88 -1.46
CA SER A 423 -29.98 -23.65 -1.61
C SER A 423 -29.44 -23.14 -0.27
N PHE A 424 -28.26 -22.53 -0.29
CA PHE A 424 -27.58 -21.98 0.88
C PHE A 424 -27.18 -20.52 0.64
N LYS A 425 -27.67 -19.60 1.48
CA LYS A 425 -27.26 -18.19 1.45
C LYS A 425 -25.78 -18.01 1.77
N VAL A 426 -25.09 -17.18 0.99
CA VAL A 426 -23.67 -16.86 1.16
C VAL A 426 -23.44 -15.34 1.20
N ASP A 427 -22.75 -14.88 2.24
CA ASP A 427 -22.28 -13.51 2.32
C ASP A 427 -20.76 -13.46 2.07
N ILE A 428 -20.35 -13.05 0.86
CA ILE A 428 -18.96 -13.06 0.43
C ILE A 428 -18.56 -11.76 -0.29
N GLN A 429 -17.37 -11.25 0.00
CA GLN A 429 -16.72 -10.26 -0.84
C GLN A 429 -16.01 -10.98 -1.98
N ILE A 430 -16.33 -10.63 -3.21
CA ILE A 430 -15.78 -11.31 -4.39
C ILE A 430 -14.66 -10.46 -4.96
N ILE A 431 -13.52 -11.11 -5.20
CA ILE A 431 -12.38 -10.52 -5.88
C ILE A 431 -11.97 -11.49 -6.97
N ALA A 432 -12.01 -11.04 -8.22
CA ALA A 432 -11.54 -11.80 -9.36
C ALA A 432 -10.22 -11.21 -9.85
N ALA A 433 -9.33 -12.05 -10.37
CA ALA A 433 -8.09 -11.62 -10.99
C ALA A 433 -7.87 -12.34 -12.32
N THR A 434 -7.26 -11.65 -13.28
CA THR A 434 -6.89 -12.23 -14.58
C THR A 434 -5.78 -11.42 -15.23
N HIS A 435 -4.98 -12.08 -16.06
CA HIS A 435 -4.07 -11.42 -17.00
C HIS A 435 -4.68 -11.23 -18.40
N MET A 436 -5.82 -11.86 -18.69
CA MET A 436 -6.48 -11.81 -19.99
C MET A 436 -7.36 -10.57 -20.15
N ASP A 437 -7.55 -10.17 -21.40
CA ASP A 437 -8.59 -9.21 -21.78
C ASP A 437 -9.95 -9.90 -21.80
N LEU A 438 -10.76 -9.67 -20.77
CA LEU A 438 -12.08 -10.26 -20.66
C LEU A 438 -13.07 -9.73 -21.71
N GLU A 439 -12.90 -8.50 -22.21
CA GLU A 439 -13.78 -7.95 -23.26
C GLU A 439 -13.56 -8.71 -24.58
N LEU A 440 -12.30 -9.00 -24.91
CA LEU A 440 -11.95 -9.84 -26.04
C LEU A 440 -12.47 -11.28 -25.86
N GLN A 441 -12.35 -11.86 -24.67
CA GLN A 441 -12.87 -13.21 -24.36
C GLN A 441 -14.40 -13.27 -24.49
N VAL A 442 -15.11 -12.19 -24.14
CA VAL A 442 -16.55 -12.05 -24.37
C VAL A 442 -16.86 -12.01 -25.85
N ALA A 443 -16.13 -11.22 -26.64
CA ALA A 443 -16.32 -11.14 -28.09
C ALA A 443 -16.07 -12.47 -28.79
N GLN A 444 -15.17 -13.30 -28.25
CA GLN A 444 -14.85 -14.64 -28.76
C GLN A 444 -15.80 -15.73 -28.25
N GLY A 445 -16.75 -15.41 -27.36
CA GLY A 445 -17.69 -16.38 -26.79
C GLY A 445 -17.08 -17.32 -25.73
N LEU A 446 -15.86 -17.04 -25.28
CA LEU A 446 -15.12 -17.82 -24.27
C LEU A 446 -15.46 -17.36 -22.84
N PHE A 447 -15.96 -16.14 -22.70
CA PHE A 447 -16.44 -15.60 -21.42
C PHE A 447 -17.85 -15.02 -21.58
N ARG A 448 -18.72 -15.24 -20.60
CA ARG A 448 -20.09 -14.73 -20.69
C ARG A 448 -20.15 -13.24 -20.38
N GLN A 449 -20.86 -12.50 -21.24
CA GLN A 449 -21.04 -11.05 -21.11
C GLN A 449 -21.75 -10.66 -19.80
N ASP A 450 -22.76 -11.42 -19.38
CA ASP A 450 -23.52 -11.17 -18.15
C ASP A 450 -22.67 -11.32 -16.88
N LEU A 451 -21.82 -12.35 -16.83
CA LEU A 451 -20.86 -12.57 -15.76
C LEU A 451 -19.80 -11.46 -15.73
N PHE A 452 -19.31 -11.04 -16.91
CA PHE A 452 -18.33 -9.95 -17.01
C PHE A 452 -18.86 -8.67 -16.36
N TYR A 453 -20.05 -8.20 -16.74
CA TYR A 453 -20.61 -6.98 -16.15
C TYR A 453 -20.90 -7.12 -14.65
N ARG A 454 -21.21 -8.32 -14.16
CA ARG A 454 -21.44 -8.54 -12.73
C ARG A 454 -20.14 -8.58 -11.92
N LEU A 455 -19.04 -9.06 -12.50
CA LEU A 455 -17.72 -9.04 -11.88
C LEU A 455 -17.02 -7.68 -12.01
N ASN A 456 -17.31 -6.94 -13.08
CA ASN A 456 -16.72 -5.64 -13.38
C ASN A 456 -17.35 -4.49 -12.56
N GLY A 457 -17.37 -4.64 -11.23
CA GLY A 457 -17.83 -3.58 -10.32
C GLY A 457 -16.83 -2.44 -10.25
N LEU A 458 -15.58 -2.77 -9.92
CA LEU A 458 -14.42 -1.89 -10.09
C LEU A 458 -13.28 -2.69 -10.70
N GLN A 459 -12.66 -2.14 -11.73
CA GLN A 459 -11.45 -2.66 -12.32
C GLN A 459 -10.22 -1.92 -11.76
N VAL A 460 -9.21 -2.68 -11.33
CA VAL A 460 -7.91 -2.13 -10.92
C VAL A 460 -6.81 -2.87 -11.67
N ARG A 461 -5.86 -2.13 -12.26
CA ARG A 461 -4.71 -2.70 -12.96
C ARG A 461 -3.47 -2.60 -12.06
N LEU A 462 -2.79 -3.72 -11.85
CA LEU A 462 -1.48 -3.75 -11.22
C LEU A 462 -0.41 -3.60 -12.32
N PRO A 463 0.54 -2.65 -12.19
CA PRO A 463 1.57 -2.43 -13.18
C PRO A 463 2.55 -3.60 -13.25
N ALA A 464 3.10 -3.83 -14.43
CA ALA A 464 4.23 -4.74 -14.61
C ALA A 464 5.48 -4.19 -13.91
N LEU A 465 6.44 -5.04 -13.56
CA LEU A 465 7.63 -4.64 -12.79
C LEU A 465 8.45 -3.57 -13.51
N ARG A 466 8.57 -3.66 -14.84
CA ARG A 466 9.22 -2.66 -15.70
C ARG A 466 8.53 -1.29 -15.72
N GLU A 467 7.25 -1.22 -15.35
CA GLU A 467 6.47 0.01 -15.31
C GLU A 467 6.53 0.70 -13.93
N ARG A 468 7.16 0.05 -12.94
CA ARG A 468 7.14 0.50 -11.55
C ARG A 468 8.28 1.44 -11.21
N LEU A 469 7.95 2.56 -10.56
CA LEU A 469 8.96 3.51 -10.07
C LEU A 469 9.72 3.02 -8.84
N ASP A 470 9.21 1.98 -8.16
CA ASP A 470 9.82 1.43 -6.95
C ASP A 470 10.67 0.18 -7.18
N ILE A 471 11.10 -0.09 -8.42
CA ILE A 471 11.85 -1.28 -8.82
C ILE A 471 13.17 -1.45 -8.04
N GLU A 472 13.97 -0.38 -7.89
CA GLU A 472 15.24 -0.41 -7.15
C GLU A 472 15.03 -0.87 -5.70
N ARG A 473 14.02 -0.30 -5.04
CA ARG A 473 13.63 -0.67 -3.68
C ARG A 473 13.18 -2.12 -3.59
N ILE A 474 12.48 -2.62 -4.61
CA ILE A 474 12.05 -4.03 -4.69
C ILE A 474 13.27 -4.93 -4.81
N ILE A 475 14.22 -4.60 -5.68
CA ILE A 475 15.49 -5.33 -5.84
C ILE A 475 16.23 -5.39 -4.51
N HIS A 476 16.46 -4.25 -3.85
CA HIS A 476 17.11 -4.22 -2.54
C HIS A 476 16.34 -4.97 -1.46
N LYS A 477 15.00 -4.95 -1.49
CA LYS A 477 14.19 -5.70 -0.53
C LYS A 477 14.34 -7.21 -0.73
N LEU A 478 14.34 -7.68 -1.98
CA LEU A 478 14.50 -9.09 -2.31
C LEU A 478 15.93 -9.55 -2.04
N HIS A 479 16.93 -8.72 -2.33
CA HIS A 479 18.31 -8.96 -1.95
C HIS A 479 18.46 -9.10 -0.43
N ARG A 480 17.92 -8.16 0.37
CA ARG A 480 17.94 -8.26 1.84
C ARG A 480 17.23 -9.51 2.38
N LYS A 481 16.22 -10.00 1.68
CA LYS A 481 15.47 -11.21 2.04
C LYS A 481 16.29 -12.48 1.83
N HIS A 482 17.13 -12.53 0.79
CA HIS A 482 17.85 -13.74 0.37
C HIS A 482 19.35 -13.73 0.65
N ARG A 483 19.95 -12.57 0.93
CA ARG A 483 21.38 -12.48 1.27
C ARG A 483 21.70 -13.31 2.51
N ILE A 484 22.83 -14.01 2.46
CA ILE A 484 23.30 -14.88 3.54
C ILE A 484 24.19 -14.09 4.51
N ALA A 485 24.97 -13.13 4.01
CA ALA A 485 25.84 -12.24 4.77
C ALA A 485 25.53 -10.75 4.47
N ALA A 486 26.33 -9.84 5.03
CA ALA A 486 26.28 -8.41 4.71
C ALA A 486 26.83 -8.16 3.29
N GLN A 487 26.08 -8.62 2.30
CA GLN A 487 26.40 -8.46 0.89
C GLN A 487 25.74 -7.18 0.37
N ASP A 488 26.45 -6.47 -0.50
CA ASP A 488 25.95 -5.36 -1.31
C ASP A 488 25.78 -5.78 -2.78
N ILE A 489 25.00 -5.02 -3.56
CA ILE A 489 24.83 -5.28 -5.00
C ILE A 489 25.79 -4.36 -5.76
N CYS A 490 26.54 -4.90 -6.72
CA CYS A 490 27.40 -4.04 -7.53
C CYS A 490 26.56 -3.02 -8.34
N PRO A 491 26.95 -1.74 -8.41
CA PRO A 491 26.14 -0.70 -9.04
C PRO A 491 25.78 -0.97 -10.50
N GLU A 492 26.69 -1.58 -11.26
CA GLU A 492 26.47 -1.90 -12.68
C GLU A 492 25.39 -2.97 -12.86
N LEU A 493 25.41 -4.01 -12.01
CA LEU A 493 24.39 -5.06 -12.03
C LEU A 493 23.03 -4.50 -11.61
N LEU A 494 23.00 -3.68 -10.56
CA LEU A 494 21.77 -3.01 -10.13
C LEU A 494 21.17 -2.15 -11.26
N GLY A 495 22.00 -1.38 -11.96
CA GLY A 495 21.60 -0.59 -13.12
C GLY A 495 20.96 -1.42 -14.23
N GLN A 496 21.57 -2.57 -14.58
CA GLN A 496 21.01 -3.48 -15.59
C GLN A 496 19.72 -4.16 -15.13
N MET A 497 19.66 -4.59 -13.86
CA MET A 497 18.45 -5.14 -13.27
C MET A 497 17.28 -4.14 -13.27
N MET A 498 17.55 -2.85 -13.11
CA MET A 498 16.52 -1.80 -13.17
C MET A 498 16.00 -1.53 -14.59
N GLN A 499 16.80 -1.83 -15.62
CA GLN A 499 16.45 -1.58 -17.03
C GLN A 499 15.82 -2.80 -17.73
N HIS A 500 15.96 -3.99 -17.16
CA HIS A 500 15.41 -5.22 -17.73
C HIS A 500 13.87 -5.27 -17.69
N ASP A 501 13.24 -5.91 -18.67
CA ASP A 501 11.78 -5.94 -18.84
C ASP A 501 11.04 -6.84 -17.83
N TRP A 502 11.75 -7.80 -17.23
CA TRP A 502 11.20 -8.77 -16.28
C TRP A 502 9.87 -9.41 -16.74
N PRO A 503 9.86 -10.21 -17.82
CA PRO A 503 8.65 -10.85 -18.32
C PRO A 503 7.93 -11.73 -17.28
N GLY A 504 8.65 -12.30 -16.31
CA GLY A 504 8.07 -13.02 -15.18
C GLY A 504 7.80 -12.16 -13.94
N ASN A 505 7.91 -10.83 -14.07
CA ASN A 505 7.65 -9.83 -13.03
C ASN A 505 8.38 -10.17 -11.69
N LEU A 506 7.70 -10.00 -10.55
CA LEU A 506 8.29 -10.24 -9.23
C LEU A 506 8.70 -11.70 -9.02
N ARG A 507 8.07 -12.65 -9.72
CA ARG A 507 8.40 -14.09 -9.58
C ARG A 507 9.75 -14.40 -10.21
N GLU A 508 10.05 -13.82 -11.38
CA GLU A 508 11.37 -13.96 -12.01
C GLU A 508 12.45 -13.26 -11.20
N LEU A 509 12.19 -12.03 -10.73
CA LEU A 509 13.16 -11.29 -9.93
C LEU A 509 13.45 -11.97 -8.57
N ASP A 510 12.44 -12.49 -7.85
CA ASP A 510 12.63 -13.21 -6.58
C ASP A 510 13.46 -14.49 -6.79
N ASN A 511 13.22 -15.23 -7.87
CA ASN A 511 14.01 -16.41 -8.23
C ASN A 511 15.46 -16.05 -8.58
N LEU A 512 15.66 -14.99 -9.37
CA LEU A 512 17.01 -14.53 -9.71
C LEU A 512 17.76 -14.10 -8.45
N MET A 513 17.14 -13.32 -7.56
CA MET A 513 17.76 -12.89 -6.30
C MET A 513 18.10 -14.07 -5.40
N GLN A 514 17.22 -15.07 -5.31
CA GLN A 514 17.47 -16.27 -4.52
C GLN A 514 18.72 -17.03 -5.02
N VAL A 515 18.84 -17.25 -6.33
CA VAL A 515 19.99 -17.95 -6.91
C VAL A 515 21.26 -17.12 -6.79
N ALA A 516 21.20 -15.83 -7.15
CA ALA A 516 22.37 -14.98 -7.18
C ALA A 516 22.97 -14.76 -5.78
N CYS A 517 22.13 -14.57 -4.75
CA CYS A 517 22.61 -14.46 -3.36
C CYS A 517 23.26 -15.75 -2.85
N LEU A 518 22.74 -16.91 -3.27
CA LEU A 518 23.33 -18.21 -2.93
C LEU A 518 24.68 -18.42 -3.63
N MET A 519 24.80 -18.02 -4.90
CA MET A 519 26.07 -18.16 -5.64
C MET A 519 27.15 -17.19 -5.15
N ALA A 520 26.75 -16.04 -4.58
CA ALA A 520 27.66 -15.07 -3.98
C ALA A 520 28.09 -15.45 -2.55
N GLU A 521 27.78 -16.65 -2.07
CA GLU A 521 28.11 -17.08 -0.70
C GLU A 521 29.62 -16.99 -0.46
N GLY A 522 30.01 -16.16 0.52
CA GLY A 522 31.42 -15.89 0.85
C GLY A 522 31.97 -14.59 0.28
N ASP A 523 31.25 -13.92 -0.63
CA ASP A 523 31.64 -12.63 -1.19
C ASP A 523 30.84 -11.47 -0.58
N ASP A 524 31.49 -10.34 -0.39
CA ASP A 524 30.89 -9.10 0.15
C ASP A 524 30.04 -8.35 -0.88
N THR A 525 30.13 -8.70 -2.16
CA THR A 525 29.43 -8.01 -3.25
C THR A 525 28.85 -8.98 -4.27
N LEU A 526 27.56 -8.82 -4.58
CA LEU A 526 26.88 -9.51 -5.65
C LEU A 526 27.28 -8.90 -7.01
N THR A 527 27.95 -9.68 -7.84
CA THR A 527 28.43 -9.26 -9.17
C THR A 527 27.88 -10.16 -10.27
N TRP A 528 28.21 -9.84 -11.53
CA TRP A 528 27.89 -10.63 -12.71
C TRP A 528 28.30 -12.10 -12.63
N GLN A 529 29.39 -12.41 -11.93
CA GLN A 529 29.92 -13.78 -11.83
C GLN A 529 29.01 -14.70 -11.00
N HIS A 530 28.13 -14.12 -10.18
CA HIS A 530 27.20 -14.87 -9.32
C HIS A 530 25.88 -15.14 -10.02
N LEU A 531 25.67 -14.60 -11.23
CA LEU A 531 24.51 -14.90 -12.03
C LEU A 531 24.80 -16.10 -12.93
N PRO A 532 23.91 -17.11 -12.97
CA PRO A 532 23.99 -18.18 -13.97
C PRO A 532 24.08 -17.60 -15.39
N ASP A 533 24.88 -18.22 -16.27
CA ASP A 533 25.15 -17.73 -17.63
C ASP A 533 23.89 -17.38 -18.42
N TYR A 534 22.82 -18.18 -18.27
CA TYR A 534 21.55 -17.93 -18.96
C TYR A 534 20.78 -16.71 -18.43
N LEU A 535 20.99 -16.30 -17.17
CA LEU A 535 20.41 -15.08 -16.58
C LEU A 535 21.28 -13.86 -16.87
N ALA A 536 22.60 -14.02 -16.79
CA ALA A 536 23.55 -12.98 -17.20
C ALA A 536 23.30 -12.58 -18.65
N ALA A 537 23.17 -13.55 -19.57
CA ALA A 537 22.86 -13.30 -20.98
C ALA A 537 21.54 -12.52 -21.19
N LYS A 538 20.51 -12.80 -20.38
CA LYS A 538 19.22 -12.09 -20.46
C LYS A 538 19.30 -10.64 -19.99
N LEU A 539 20.11 -10.36 -18.98
CA LEU A 539 20.32 -9.00 -18.46
C LEU A 539 21.26 -8.16 -19.35
N THR A 540 22.08 -8.80 -20.19
CA THR A 540 23.01 -8.11 -21.10
C THR A 540 22.46 -7.88 -22.51
N CYS A 541 21.37 -8.56 -22.90
CA CYS A 541 20.75 -8.35 -24.21
C CYS A 541 19.82 -7.13 -24.19
N GLU A 542 20.09 -6.14 -25.06
CA GLU A 542 19.19 -5.00 -25.27
C GLU A 542 17.76 -5.45 -25.65
N PRO A 543 16.73 -4.70 -25.26
CA PRO A 543 15.38 -4.96 -25.73
C PRO A 543 15.32 -4.73 -27.24
N LEU A 544 14.81 -5.70 -28.00
CA LEU A 544 14.35 -5.50 -29.38
C LEU A 544 13.23 -4.44 -29.36
N LYS A 545 13.59 -3.16 -29.43
CA LYS A 545 12.65 -2.08 -29.71
C LYS A 545 12.19 -2.24 -31.16
N GLY A 546 10.88 -2.48 -31.31
CA GLY A 546 10.20 -2.38 -32.58
C GLY A 546 10.32 -0.98 -33.19
N ASP A 547 10.38 -0.99 -34.52
CA ASP A 547 10.26 0.11 -35.47
C ASP A 547 11.29 1.25 -35.46
N LEU A 548 12.22 1.17 -36.42
CA LEU A 548 12.66 2.32 -37.22
C LEU A 548 12.84 1.93 -38.69
N LEU A 549 11.76 2.14 -39.45
CA LEU A 549 11.86 2.69 -40.80
C LEU A 549 12.53 4.08 -40.68
N GLN A 550 13.79 4.21 -41.10
CA GLN A 550 14.28 5.26 -42.02
C GLN A 550 15.83 5.41 -41.97
N ALA A 551 16.42 5.06 -43.10
CA ALA A 551 17.39 5.81 -43.90
C ALA A 551 18.77 6.24 -43.33
N ALA A 552 19.78 5.64 -43.99
CA ALA A 552 20.99 6.22 -44.59
C ALA A 552 22.34 5.96 -43.88
N PRO A 553 23.49 5.94 -44.62
CA PRO A 553 23.68 6.01 -46.07
C PRO A 553 24.37 4.77 -46.67
N LEU A 554 24.08 4.51 -47.95
CA LEU A 554 24.86 3.61 -48.82
C LEU A 554 25.84 4.47 -49.62
N CYS A 555 27.13 4.23 -49.42
CA CYS A 555 28.24 4.49 -50.35
C CYS A 555 28.99 3.15 -50.40
N ASP A 556 29.44 2.58 -51.51
CA ASP A 556 29.53 2.99 -52.90
C ASP A 556 29.52 1.69 -53.73
N GLU A 557 29.53 1.86 -55.05
CA GLU A 557 30.03 0.90 -56.04
C GLU A 557 29.02 0.23 -56.98
N PHE A 558 28.74 1.03 -58.03
CA PHE A 558 28.79 0.67 -59.45
C PHE A 558 27.59 -0.03 -60.12
N LYS A 559 27.05 0.74 -61.09
CA LYS A 559 26.68 0.34 -62.47
C LYS A 559 25.38 -0.47 -62.62
N GLU A 560 24.51 -0.23 -63.60
CA GLU A 560 24.39 0.75 -64.68
C GLU A 560 23.04 0.44 -65.36
N VAL A 561 22.47 1.42 -66.07
CA VAL A 561 21.42 1.28 -67.09
C VAL A 561 19.99 1.00 -66.62
N SER A 562 19.28 2.09 -66.35
CA SER A 562 17.85 2.20 -66.64
C SER A 562 17.63 2.47 -68.13
N ARG A 563 16.77 1.67 -68.79
CA ARG A 563 15.90 2.11 -69.89
C ARG A 563 14.59 1.31 -69.81
N GLN A 564 13.56 1.94 -69.22
CA GLN A 564 12.44 2.53 -69.96
C GLN A 564 11.59 1.51 -70.73
N ARG A 565 10.36 1.26 -70.25
CA ARG A 565 9.13 1.71 -70.93
C ARG A 565 7.86 1.35 -70.13
N SER A 566 6.93 2.28 -70.24
CA SER A 566 5.58 2.39 -69.66
C SER A 566 4.53 1.50 -70.34
N ALA A 567 3.55 1.05 -69.53
CA ALA A 567 2.08 0.96 -69.76
C ALA A 567 1.58 0.18 -71.00
N SER A 568 0.61 -0.74 -70.99
CA SER A 568 -0.73 -0.89 -70.36
C SER A 568 -1.27 -2.31 -70.76
N PRO A 569 -2.58 -2.67 -70.67
CA PRO A 569 -3.47 -2.87 -69.52
C PRO A 569 -4.28 -4.20 -69.56
N LEU A 570 -5.22 -4.35 -68.60
CA LEU A 570 -6.48 -5.13 -68.63
C LEU A 570 -6.53 -6.64 -68.25
N GLN A 571 -7.43 -6.89 -67.30
CA GLN A 571 -8.48 -7.91 -67.22
C GLN A 571 -8.27 -9.26 -66.48
N SER A 572 -9.02 -9.33 -65.36
CA SER A 572 -9.89 -10.43 -64.89
C SER A 572 -9.33 -11.85 -64.71
N GLY A 573 -9.39 -12.35 -63.48
CA GLY A 573 -9.36 -13.78 -63.19
C GLY A 573 -9.38 -14.08 -61.69
N LYS A 574 -10.36 -14.86 -61.25
CA LYS A 574 -10.54 -15.35 -59.87
C LYS A 574 -9.49 -16.39 -59.48
N CYS A 575 -9.36 -16.56 -58.16
CA CYS A 575 -8.88 -17.73 -57.39
C CYS A 575 -7.37 -17.89 -57.14
N ALA A 576 -7.03 -17.70 -55.86
CA ALA A 576 -6.20 -18.52 -54.97
C ALA A 576 -5.03 -19.33 -55.58
N VAL A 577 -3.79 -18.95 -55.24
CA VAL A 577 -2.69 -19.85 -54.78
C VAL A 577 -1.71 -19.01 -53.90
N GLU A 578 -1.21 -19.63 -52.83
CA GLU A 578 -0.26 -19.16 -51.80
C GLU A 578 1.09 -18.58 -52.30
N PRO A 579 1.91 -17.99 -51.41
CA PRO A 579 3.35 -18.25 -51.45
C PRO A 579 3.88 -18.81 -50.13
N ASN A 580 4.31 -20.08 -50.21
CA ASN A 580 5.29 -20.74 -49.36
C ASN A 580 6.65 -20.04 -49.49
N VAL A 581 7.17 -19.45 -48.40
CA VAL A 581 8.63 -19.23 -48.22
C VAL A 581 9.10 -19.50 -46.78
N THR A 582 8.22 -19.65 -45.78
CA THR A 582 8.62 -19.83 -44.37
C THR A 582 8.71 -21.28 -43.87
N LYS A 583 8.29 -22.29 -44.65
CA LYS A 583 8.19 -23.69 -44.17
C LYS A 583 9.49 -24.49 -44.20
N VAL A 584 10.43 -24.16 -45.10
CA VAL A 584 11.62 -24.99 -45.35
C VAL A 584 12.67 -24.94 -44.23
N GLN A 585 12.73 -23.84 -43.44
CA GLN A 585 13.71 -23.72 -42.34
C GLN A 585 13.23 -24.33 -41.01
N SER A 586 11.92 -24.38 -40.76
CA SER A 586 11.36 -24.99 -39.54
C SER A 586 11.35 -26.51 -39.58
N ASP A 587 11.20 -27.10 -40.77
CA ASP A 587 11.13 -28.55 -40.94
C ASP A 587 12.53 -29.18 -40.80
N SER A 588 13.58 -28.52 -41.28
CA SER A 588 14.96 -29.03 -41.17
C SER A 588 15.50 -29.06 -39.74
N LEU A 589 15.15 -28.07 -38.91
CA LEU A 589 15.55 -28.03 -37.51
C LEU A 589 14.79 -29.08 -36.69
N ASN A 590 13.50 -29.27 -36.95
CA ASN A 590 12.71 -30.30 -36.29
C ASN A 590 13.18 -31.70 -36.68
N GLU A 591 13.49 -31.96 -37.95
CA GLU A 591 14.08 -33.23 -38.41
C GLU A 591 15.44 -33.53 -37.78
N ALA A 592 16.30 -32.51 -37.62
CA ALA A 592 17.59 -32.63 -36.94
C ALA A 592 17.43 -32.93 -35.42
N ILE A 593 16.42 -32.37 -34.78
CA ILE A 593 16.11 -32.65 -33.37
C ILE A 593 15.54 -34.07 -33.23
N TYR A 594 14.65 -34.48 -34.12
CA TYR A 594 14.04 -35.80 -34.11
C TYR A 594 15.07 -36.91 -34.36
N SER A 595 15.94 -36.75 -35.36
CA SER A 595 17.02 -37.71 -35.64
C SER A 595 17.99 -37.88 -34.46
N ASN A 596 18.36 -36.78 -33.77
CA ASN A 596 19.20 -36.84 -32.57
C ASN A 596 18.54 -37.57 -31.41
N VAL A 597 17.24 -37.35 -31.18
CA VAL A 597 16.48 -38.06 -30.14
C VAL A 597 16.38 -39.56 -30.46
N LEU A 598 16.16 -39.92 -31.73
CA LEU A 598 16.06 -41.31 -32.17
C LEU A 598 17.38 -42.05 -32.01
N GLN A 599 18.50 -41.46 -32.44
CA GLN A 599 19.83 -42.05 -32.27
C GLN A 599 20.19 -42.24 -30.79
N ALA A 600 19.91 -41.25 -29.95
CA ALA A 600 20.16 -41.37 -28.51
C ALA A 600 19.29 -42.45 -27.86
N TYR A 601 18.05 -42.61 -28.31
CA TYR A 601 17.13 -43.64 -27.81
C TYR A 601 17.56 -45.07 -28.22
N GLN A 602 17.99 -45.26 -29.47
CA GLN A 602 18.54 -46.52 -29.97
C GLN A 602 19.86 -46.87 -29.27
N ALA A 603 20.77 -45.91 -29.10
CA ALA A 603 22.03 -46.10 -28.38
C ALA A 603 21.86 -46.44 -26.90
N CYS A 604 20.67 -46.19 -26.33
CA CYS A 604 20.31 -46.56 -24.96
C CYS A 604 19.42 -47.82 -24.91
N ASN A 605 19.31 -48.59 -26.01
CA ASN A 605 18.47 -49.80 -26.13
C ASN A 605 17.03 -49.61 -25.62
N GLY A 606 16.43 -48.44 -25.85
CA GLY A 606 15.07 -48.13 -25.42
C GLY A 606 14.91 -47.73 -23.94
N ASN A 607 16.01 -47.61 -23.18
CA ASN A 607 15.95 -47.15 -21.79
C ASN A 607 15.75 -45.62 -21.72
N VAL A 608 14.50 -45.20 -21.55
CA VAL A 608 14.08 -43.78 -21.49
C VAL A 608 14.80 -43.02 -20.38
N SER A 609 15.09 -43.66 -19.25
CA SER A 609 15.72 -43.01 -18.10
C SER A 609 17.16 -42.61 -18.37
N GLN A 610 17.89 -43.47 -19.07
CA GLN A 610 19.28 -43.24 -19.45
C GLN A 610 19.37 -42.28 -20.65
N CYS A 611 18.45 -42.43 -21.61
CA CYS A 611 18.36 -41.52 -22.76
C CYS A 611 18.04 -40.08 -22.33
N ALA A 612 17.08 -39.88 -21.41
CA ALA A 612 16.73 -38.55 -20.89
C ALA A 612 17.92 -37.88 -20.19
N LYS A 613 18.69 -38.63 -19.38
CA LYS A 613 19.92 -38.13 -18.75
C LYS A 613 20.96 -37.73 -19.79
N ARG A 614 21.16 -38.55 -20.83
CA ARG A 614 22.16 -38.29 -21.89
C ARG A 614 21.79 -37.08 -22.75
N LEU A 615 20.51 -36.85 -22.99
CA LEU A 615 19.99 -35.70 -23.74
C LEU A 615 19.81 -34.44 -22.88
N GLY A 616 20.06 -34.49 -21.58
CA GLY A 616 19.89 -33.35 -20.67
C GLY A 616 18.44 -32.86 -20.54
N ILE A 617 17.46 -33.72 -20.83
CA ILE A 617 16.03 -33.37 -20.77
C ILE A 617 15.30 -34.22 -19.72
N SER A 618 14.17 -33.71 -19.22
CA SER A 618 13.36 -34.50 -18.28
C SER A 618 12.75 -35.73 -18.97
N ARG A 619 12.53 -36.81 -18.21
CA ARG A 619 11.89 -38.04 -18.71
C ARG A 619 10.53 -37.72 -19.35
N ASN A 620 9.75 -36.82 -18.77
CA ASN A 620 8.43 -36.43 -19.29
C ASN A 620 8.52 -35.63 -20.60
N ALA A 621 9.60 -34.87 -20.83
CA ALA A 621 9.84 -34.21 -22.11
C ALA A 621 10.25 -35.21 -23.19
N LEU A 622 11.10 -36.19 -22.84
CA LEU A 622 11.47 -37.28 -23.75
C LEU A 622 10.26 -38.17 -24.11
N TYR A 623 9.40 -38.50 -23.15
CA TYR A 623 8.17 -39.27 -23.39
C TYR A 623 7.23 -38.57 -24.37
N ARG A 624 7.00 -37.27 -24.20
CA ARG A 624 6.16 -36.48 -25.13
C ARG A 624 6.73 -36.49 -26.55
N ARG A 625 8.05 -36.37 -26.70
CA ARG A 625 8.72 -36.41 -28.01
C ARG A 625 8.66 -37.80 -28.63
N LEU A 626 8.93 -38.87 -27.88
CA LEU A 626 8.82 -40.25 -28.37
C LEU A 626 7.39 -40.60 -28.80
N LYS A 627 6.38 -40.06 -28.11
CA LYS A 627 4.96 -40.22 -28.46
C LYS A 627 4.59 -39.45 -29.73
N GLN A 628 5.11 -38.23 -29.91
CA GLN A 628 4.97 -37.48 -31.16
C GLN A 628 5.64 -38.18 -32.36
N MET A 629 6.67 -39.00 -32.10
CA MET A 629 7.37 -39.81 -33.10
C MET A 629 6.76 -41.22 -33.31
N GLY A 630 5.69 -41.58 -32.59
CA GLY A 630 5.03 -42.88 -32.72
C GLY A 630 5.81 -44.08 -32.19
N LEU A 631 6.83 -43.87 -31.34
CA LEU A 631 7.71 -44.94 -30.82
C LEU A 631 7.29 -45.49 -29.45
N LYS A 632 6.33 -44.83 -28.79
CA LYS A 632 5.67 -45.27 -27.55
C LYS A 632 4.27 -44.66 -27.47
N ASP A 633 3.32 -45.46 -26.99
CA ASP A 633 1.93 -45.04 -26.72
C ASP A 633 1.77 -44.21 -25.44
#